data_AF-A0A392SLP9-F1
#
_entry.id   AF-A0A392SLP9-F1
#
_cell.length_a   1.000
_cell.length_b   1.000
_cell.length_c   1.000
_cell.angle_alpha   90.00
_cell.angle_beta   90.00
_cell.angle_gamma   90.00
#
_symmetry.space_group_name_H-M   'P 1'
#
loop_
_entity.id
_entity.type
_entity.pdbx_description
1 polymer ?
#
loop_
_entity_poly.entity_id
_entity_poly.type
_entity_poly.pdbx_seq_one_letter_code
_entity_poly.pdbx_strand_id
1 'polypeptide(L)' 'MSGKDVEESLKEHAEMFMMFASLKFEGGIKMEELPIVCEFSEVFPEDVSDVPPEREVEFTIYLVP' A
#
# COMPACT_ATOMS: atom_id res chain seq x y z
N MET A 1 9.98 -7.33 23.49
CA MET A 1 8.75 -7.29 22.67
C MET A 1 8.73 -8.57 21.85
N SER A 2 7.59 -9.26 21.78
CA SER A 2 7.45 -10.49 21.00
C SER A 2 6.88 -10.19 19.62
N GLY A 3 7.12 -11.07 18.63
CA GLY A 3 6.69 -10.82 17.25
C GLY A 3 5.19 -10.59 17.10
N LYS A 4 4.37 -11.28 17.90
CA LYS A 4 2.91 -11.08 17.97
C LYS A 4 2.52 -9.68 18.44
N ASP A 5 3.26 -9.09 19.38
CA ASP A 5 2.97 -7.74 19.89
C ASP A 5 3.32 -6.69 18.81
N VAL A 6 4.34 -6.96 18.00
CA VAL A 6 4.73 -6.12 16.86
C VAL A 6 3.68 -6.19 15.75
N GLU A 7 3.19 -7.39 15.44
CA GLU A 7 2.15 -7.61 14.43
C GLU A 7 0.84 -6.91 14.81
N GLU A 8 0.41 -7.06 16.07
CA GLU A 8 -0.78 -6.40 16.60
C GLU A 8 -0.66 -4.87 16.51
N SER A 9 0.49 -4.31 16.93
CA SER A 9 0.72 -2.87 16.85
C SER A 9 0.74 -2.34 15.40
N LEU A 10 1.30 -3.10 14.46
CA LEU A 10 1.27 -2.73 13.04
C LEU A 10 -0.15 -2.76 12.47
N LYS A 11 -0.96 -3.75 12.87
CA LYS A 11 -2.36 -3.87 12.46
C LYS A 11 -3.19 -2.70 12.99
N GLU A 12 -3.08 -2.37 14.27
CA GLU A 12 -3.77 -1.23 14.88
C GLU A 12 -3.41 0.09 14.18
N HIS A 13 -2.13 0.27 13.85
CA HIS A 13 -1.67 1.45 13.13
C HIS A 13 -2.23 1.51 11.71
N ALA A 14 -2.31 0.37 11.00
CA ALA A 14 -2.91 0.30 9.67
C ALA A 14 -4.41 0.64 9.70
N GLU A 15 -5.16 0.12 10.68
CA GLU A 15 -6.58 0.41 10.87
C GLU A 15 -6.82 1.90 11.16
N MET A 16 -6.02 2.50 12.04
CA MET A 16 -6.07 3.93 12.34
C MET A 16 -5.80 4.79 11.09
N PHE A 17 -4.80 4.40 10.29
CA PHE A 17 -4.46 5.11 9.06
C PHE A 17 -5.59 5.03 8.03
N MET A 18 -6.21 3.85 7.85
CA MET A 18 -7.37 3.68 6.96
C MET A 18 -8.56 4.54 7.38
N MET A 19 -8.86 4.60 8.69
CA MET A 19 -9.93 5.47 9.20
C MET A 19 -9.64 6.95 8.92
N PHE A 20 -8.39 7.39 9.17
CA PHE A 20 -7.99 8.77 8.91
C PHE A 20 -8.04 9.14 7.43
N ALA A 21 -7.55 8.26 6.55
CA ALA A 21 -7.63 8.44 5.10
C ALA A 21 -9.09 8.54 4.63
N SER A 22 -9.98 7.69 5.17
CA SER A 22 -11.41 7.72 4.85
C SER A 22 -12.07 9.03 5.27
N LEU A 23 -11.77 9.52 6.48
CA LEU A 23 -12.26 10.82 6.98
C LEU A 23 -11.75 11.99 6.13
N LYS A 24 -10.49 11.94 5.70
CA LYS A 24 -9.91 12.94 4.81
C LYS A 24 -10.61 12.95 3.45
N PHE A 25 -10.90 11.78 2.91
CA PHE A 25 -11.59 11.63 1.62
C PHE A 25 -13.06 12.07 1.70
N GLU A 26 -13.75 11.77 2.80
CA GLU A 26 -15.11 12.27 3.07
C GLU A 26 -15.14 13.81 3.22
N GLY A 27 -14.06 14.39 3.73
CA GLY A 27 -13.83 15.84 3.79
C GLY A 27 -13.50 16.52 2.46
N GLY A 28 -13.50 15.78 1.34
CA GLY A 28 -13.21 16.30 0.00
C GLY A 28 -11.73 16.54 -0.29
N ILE A 29 -10.82 16.07 0.57
CA ILE A 29 -9.38 16.11 0.31
C ILE A 29 -9.09 15.04 -0.75
N LYS A 30 -8.49 15.48 -1.85
CA LYS A 30 -8.12 14.58 -2.94
C LYS A 30 -6.97 13.68 -2.52
N MET A 31 -6.89 12.50 -3.11
CA MET A 31 -5.87 11.51 -2.79
C MET A 31 -4.46 12.06 -3.07
N GLU A 32 -4.32 12.86 -4.12
CA GLU A 32 -3.07 13.53 -4.52
C GLU A 32 -2.54 14.53 -3.48
N GLU A 33 -3.37 14.99 -2.53
CA GLU A 33 -2.99 15.92 -1.46
C GLU A 33 -2.50 15.21 -0.19
N LEU A 34 -2.62 13.88 -0.13
CA LEU A 34 -2.11 13.11 1.00
C LEU A 34 -0.57 13.07 0.94
N PRO A 35 0.14 13.45 2.02
CA PRO A 35 1.61 13.50 2.01
C PRO A 35 2.27 12.20 1.56
N ILE A 36 1.69 11.05 1.92
CA ILE A 36 2.19 9.74 1.49
C ILE A 36 2.06 9.53 -0.02
N VAL A 37 0.99 10.04 -0.65
CA VAL A 37 0.81 9.93 -2.10
C VAL A 37 1.79 10.85 -2.81
N CYS A 38 2.05 12.05 -2.28
CA CYS A 38 3.08 12.95 -2.81
C CYS A 38 4.50 12.36 -2.71
N GLU A 39 4.84 11.82 -1.53
CA GLU A 39 6.16 11.23 -1.26
C GLU A 39 6.44 9.99 -2.12
N PHE A 40 5.39 9.28 -2.52
CA PHE A 40 5.44 8.07 -3.32
C PHE A 40 4.78 8.25 -4.70
N SER A 41 4.82 9.46 -5.27
CA SER A 41 4.15 9.78 -6.55
C SER A 41 4.64 8.93 -7.73
N GLU A 42 5.88 8.43 -7.71
CA GLU A 42 6.41 7.50 -8.72
C GLU A 42 5.79 6.10 -8.67
N VAL A 43 5.26 5.67 -7.53
CA VAL A 43 4.57 4.36 -7.39
C VAL A 43 3.04 4.49 -7.44
N PHE A 44 2.51 5.71 -7.34
CA PHE A 44 1.09 6.03 -7.58
C PHE A 44 0.95 7.04 -8.74
N PRO A 45 1.43 6.73 -9.96
CA PRO A 45 1.23 7.63 -11.10
C PRO A 45 -0.28 7.85 -11.35
N GLU A 46 -0.70 9.04 -11.78
CA GLU A 46 -2.11 9.32 -12.11
C GLU A 46 -2.68 8.34 -13.18
N ASP A 47 -1.78 7.73 -13.95
CA ASP A 47 -2.04 6.72 -14.98
C ASP A 47 -1.76 5.27 -14.52
N VAL A 48 -1.90 4.92 -13.23
CA VAL A 48 -1.85 3.49 -12.85
C VAL A 48 -3.03 2.79 -13.53
N SER A 49 -2.79 2.08 -14.63
CA SER A 49 -3.68 0.99 -15.01
C SER A 49 -3.73 0.03 -13.83
N ASP A 50 -4.89 -0.55 -13.51
CA ASP A 50 -5.05 -1.56 -12.44
C ASP A 50 -4.05 -2.74 -12.52
N VAL A 51 -3.31 -2.82 -13.61
CA VAL A 51 -2.21 -3.75 -13.86
C VAL A 51 -0.88 -3.04 -13.58
N PRO A 52 -0.02 -3.60 -12.70
CA PRO A 52 1.36 -3.10 -12.59
C PRO A 52 2.04 -3.17 -13.97
N PRO A 53 2.99 -2.26 -14.28
CA PRO A 53 3.76 -2.33 -15.52
C PRO A 53 4.28 -3.75 -15.76
N GLU A 54 4.36 -4.19 -17.02
CA GLU A 54 4.97 -5.49 -17.34
C GLU A 54 6.37 -5.55 -16.72
N ARG A 55 6.56 -6.46 -15.76
CA ARG A 55 7.83 -6.69 -15.08
C ARG A 55 8.25 -8.14 -15.35
N GLU A 56 9.48 -8.32 -15.79
CA GLU A 56 10.06 -9.65 -15.93
C GLU A 56 10.22 -10.25 -14.52
N VAL A 57 9.64 -11.44 -14.31
CA VAL A 57 9.79 -12.20 -13.05
C VAL A 57 10.64 -13.43 -13.34
N GLU A 58 11.75 -13.55 -12.63
CA GLU A 58 12.55 -14.77 -12.64
C GLU A 58 11.91 -15.79 -11.68
N PHE A 59 11.45 -16.92 -12.22
CA PHE A 59 10.90 -18.02 -11.42
C PHE A 59 11.61 -19.33 -11.74
N THR A 60 11.83 -20.14 -10.71
CA THR A 60 12.41 -21.48 -10.82
C THR A 60 11.29 -22.52 -10.75
N ILE A 61 11.17 -23.38 -11.76
CA ILE A 61 10.24 -24.52 -11.74
C ILE A 61 10.96 -25.73 -11.17
N TYR A 62 10.54 -26.18 -9.99
CA TYR A 62 11.00 -27.44 -9.42
C TYR A 62 10.08 -28.57 -9.89
N LEU A 63 10.64 -29.56 -10.58
CA LEU A 63 9.92 -30.77 -10.98
C LEU A 63 10.06 -31.84 -9.90
N VAL A 64 8.97 -32.54 -9.59
CA VAL A 64 8.94 -33.71 -8.71
C VAL A 64 8.72 -34.96 -9.58
N PRO A 65 9.34 -36.12 -9.28
CA PRO A 65 9.20 -37.36 -10.07
C PRO A 65 7.78 -37.92 -10.10
#